data_AF-X0UG63-F1
#
_entry.id   AF-X0UG63-F1
#
_cell.length_a   1.000
_cell.length_b   1.000
_cell.length_c   1.000
_cell.angle_alpha   90.00
_cell.angle_beta   90.00
_cell.angle_gamma   90.00
#
_symmetry.space_group_name_H-M   'P 1'
#
loop_
_entity.id
_entity.type
_entity.pdbx_description
1 polymer ?
#
loop_
_entity_poly.entity_id
_entity_poly.type
_entity_poly.pdbx_seq_one_letter_code
_entity_poly.pdbx_strand_id
1 'polypeptide(L)'
;MEAGYDGVELHGSHGYLIEQFISPHANKRTDEFGGNFERRMNVPVSIIQGIHKLLGADFPVGFKFSAWEEVTGGIDFKLAKNIARRMV
;
A
#
# COMPACT_ATOMS: atom_id res chain seq x y z
N MET A 1 7.86 20.06 6.64
CA MET A 1 8.40 19.59 5.35
C MET A 1 9.17 20.74 4.71
N GLU A 2 10.41 20.54 4.28
CA GLU A 2 11.27 21.64 3.81
C GLU A 2 10.81 22.25 2.48
N ALA A 3 10.23 21.44 1.59
CA ALA A 3 9.78 21.87 0.25
C ALA A 3 8.40 22.57 0.23
N GLY A 4 7.71 22.66 1.38
CA GLY A 4 6.44 23.41 1.49
C GLY A 4 5.18 22.74 0.94
N TYR A 5 5.17 21.42 0.69
CA TYR A 5 3.93 20.71 0.32
C TYR A 5 3.02 20.46 1.53
N ASP A 6 1.71 20.50 1.29
CA ASP A 6 0.66 20.25 2.29
C ASP A 6 0.39 18.76 2.55
N GLY A 7 0.87 17.88 1.67
CA GLY A 7 0.57 16.45 1.72
C GLY A 7 1.50 15.64 0.83
N VAL A 8 1.41 14.32 0.95
CA VAL A 8 2.14 13.37 0.09
C VAL A 8 1.21 12.28 -0.42
N GLU A 9 1.50 11.70 -1.57
CA GLU A 9 0.84 10.50 -2.06
C GLU A 9 1.83 9.34 -2.10
N LEU A 10 1.49 8.23 -1.45
CA LEU A 10 2.25 7.01 -1.48
C LEU A 10 1.84 6.17 -2.70
N HIS A 11 2.78 5.96 -3.62
CA HIS A 11 2.53 5.25 -4.88
C HIS A 11 2.63 3.72 -4.71
N GLY A 12 1.48 3.07 -4.55
CA GLY A 12 1.30 1.61 -4.46
C GLY A 12 0.57 1.00 -5.66
N SER A 13 0.89 1.44 -6.88
CA SER A 13 0.24 0.99 -8.12
C SER A 13 1.25 0.82 -9.26
N HIS A 14 0.78 0.38 -10.44
CA HIS A 14 1.54 0.21 -11.69
C HIS A 14 2.75 -0.74 -11.65
N GLY A 15 2.71 -1.79 -10.84
CA GLY A 15 3.75 -2.81 -10.68
C GLY A 15 4.98 -2.36 -9.90
N TYR A 16 4.99 -1.14 -9.36
CA TYR A 16 6.10 -0.64 -8.54
C TYR A 16 6.16 -1.32 -7.18
N LEU A 17 7.24 -1.05 -6.44
CA LEU A 17 7.63 -1.78 -5.23
C LEU A 17 6.49 -2.02 -4.24
N ILE A 18 5.71 -0.99 -3.92
CA ILE A 18 4.64 -1.13 -2.92
C ILE A 18 3.52 -2.03 -3.42
N GLU A 19 3.16 -1.96 -4.70
CA GLU A 19 2.20 -2.90 -5.28
C GLU A 19 2.77 -4.32 -5.30
N GLN A 20 4.08 -4.49 -5.55
CA GLN A 20 4.72 -5.81 -5.50
C GLN A 20 4.59 -6.48 -4.14
N PHE A 21 4.51 -5.72 -3.03
CA PHE A 21 4.22 -6.29 -1.72
C PHE A 21 2.74 -6.66 -1.54
N ILE A 22 1.83 -5.86 -2.09
CA ILE A 22 0.38 -6.03 -1.91
C ILE A 22 -0.17 -7.17 -2.79
N SER A 23 0.32 -7.24 -4.03
CA SER A 23 -0.12 -8.15 -5.08
C SER A 23 0.14 -9.61 -4.70
N PRO A 24 -0.87 -10.48 -4.66
CA PRO A 24 -0.64 -11.92 -4.54
C PRO A 24 0.07 -12.50 -5.76
N HIS A 25 0.03 -11.83 -6.92
CA HIS A 25 0.72 -12.26 -8.13
C HIS A 25 2.24 -12.09 -7.96
N ALA A 26 2.68 -10.89 -7.56
CA ALA A 26 4.10 -10.59 -7.40
C ALA A 26 4.68 -11.11 -6.08
N ASN A 27 3.95 -11.00 -4.96
CA ASN A 27 4.47 -11.38 -3.64
C ASN A 27 4.27 -12.87 -3.35
N LYS A 28 5.35 -13.65 -3.51
CA LYS A 28 5.40 -15.07 -3.14
C LYS A 28 6.20 -15.35 -1.86
N ARG A 29 6.47 -14.32 -1.06
CA ARG A 29 7.22 -14.48 0.21
C ARG A 29 6.41 -15.29 1.21
N THR A 30 7.12 -15.97 2.11
CA THR A 30 6.54 -16.79 3.18
C THR A 30 6.78 -16.22 4.58
N ASP A 31 7.50 -15.12 4.68
CA ASP A 31 7.78 -14.41 5.93
C ASP A 31 6.65 -13.45 6.33
N GLU A 32 6.94 -12.55 7.27
CA GLU A 32 6.00 -11.58 7.81
C GLU A 32 5.52 -10.52 6.82
N PHE A 33 6.11 -10.44 5.62
CA PHE A 33 5.73 -9.49 4.56
C PHE A 33 5.02 -10.16 3.38
N GLY A 34 4.70 -11.46 3.46
CA GLY A 34 4.05 -12.21 2.39
C GLY A 34 3.05 -13.26 2.87
N GLY A 35 2.52 -14.02 1.93
CA GLY A 35 1.51 -15.05 2.23
C GLY A 35 0.10 -14.47 2.27
N ASN A 36 -0.43 -14.16 3.45
CA ASN A 36 -1.82 -13.68 3.59
C ASN A 36 -1.94 -12.16 3.38
N PHE A 37 -3.18 -11.67 3.28
CA PHE A 37 -3.46 -10.24 3.08
C PHE A 37 -2.82 -9.36 4.15
N GLU A 38 -2.97 -9.73 5.42
CA GLU A 38 -2.44 -8.95 6.55
C GLU A 38 -0.94 -8.70 6.43
N ARG A 39 -0.18 -9.76 6.14
CA ARG A 39 1.27 -9.70 6.01
C ARG A 39 1.71 -8.91 4.78
N ARG A 40 1.01 -9.05 3.65
CA ARG A 40 1.28 -8.27 2.43
C ARG A 40 1.03 -6.77 2.63
N MET A 41 0.11 -6.40 3.51
CA MET A 41 -0.19 -5.01 3.85
C MET A 41 0.79 -4.39 4.86
N ASN A 42 1.67 -5.17 5.50
CA ASN A 42 2.57 -4.66 6.53
C ASN A 42 3.49 -3.54 6.02
N VAL A 43 4.07 -3.71 4.83
CA VAL A 43 4.98 -2.69 4.25
C VAL A 43 4.27 -1.36 3.99
N PRO A 44 3.19 -1.28 3.19
CA PRO A 44 2.55 0.00 2.93
C PRO A 44 1.96 0.65 4.19
N VAL A 45 1.40 -0.14 5.12
CA VAL A 45 0.88 0.39 6.40
C VAL A 45 2.01 0.97 7.25
N SER A 46 3.15 0.27 7.35
CA SER A 46 4.30 0.74 8.13
C SER A 46 4.89 2.04 7.57
N ILE A 47 4.88 2.22 6.25
CA ILE A 47 5.33 3.47 5.61
C ILE A 47 4.42 4.63 6.00
N ILE A 48 3.09 4.47 5.87
CA ILE A 48 2.12 5.52 6.24
C ILE A 48 2.24 5.86 7.74
N GLN A 49 2.36 4.84 8.61
CA GLN A 49 2.58 5.05 10.03
C GLN A 49 3.89 5.80 10.32
N GLY A 50 4.97 5.47 9.60
CA GLY A 50 6.24 6.19 9.68
C GLY A 50 6.12 7.66 9.27
N ILE A 51 5.34 7.95 8.21
CA ILE A 51 5.05 9.32 7.77
C ILE A 51 4.29 10.08 8.86
N HIS A 52 3.18 9.54 9.37
CA HIS A 52 2.41 10.18 10.44
C HIS A 52 3.19 10.35 11.75
N LYS A 53 4.10 9.42 12.08
CA LYS A 53 5.00 9.55 13.23
C LYS A 53 5.93 10.77 13.11
N LEU A 54 6.35 11.11 11.89
CA LEU A 54 7.27 12.23 11.64
C LEU A 54 6.54 13.56 11.41
N LEU A 55 5.38 13.53 10.75
CA LEU A 55 4.68 14.73 10.28
C LEU A 55 3.40 15.06 11.06
N GLY A 56 2.95 14.17 11.95
CA GLY A 56 1.71 14.28 12.71
C GLY A 56 0.58 13.41 12.15
N ALA A 57 -0.36 13.04 13.01
CA ALA A 57 -1.48 12.16 12.66
C ALA A 57 -2.48 12.80 11.67
N ASP A 58 -2.58 14.12 11.66
CA ASP A 58 -3.47 14.88 10.78
C ASP A 58 -2.81 15.28 9.45
N PHE A 59 -1.55 14.88 9.24
CA PHE A 59 -0.84 15.20 8.00
C PHE A 59 -1.45 14.44 6.81
N PRO A 60 -1.89 15.10 5.72
CA PRO A 60 -2.52 14.43 4.59
C PRO A 60 -1.60 13.43 3.88
N VAL A 61 -2.01 12.16 3.87
CA VAL A 61 -1.35 11.08 3.11
C VAL A 61 -2.35 10.40 2.20
N GLY A 62 -2.20 10.61 0.88
CA GLY A 62 -2.90 9.85 -0.14
C GLY A 62 -2.27 8.46 -0.33
N PHE A 63 -3.08 7.47 -0.68
CA PHE A 63 -2.60 6.15 -1.07
C PHE A 63 -3.15 5.78 -2.45
N LYS A 64 -2.28 5.79 -3.45
CA LYS A 64 -2.62 5.40 -4.83
C LYS A 64 -2.35 3.92 -5.00
N PHE A 65 -3.36 3.15 -5.40
CA PHE A 65 -3.24 1.71 -5.64
C PHE A 65 -4.02 1.28 -6.88
N SER A 66 -3.64 0.14 -7.47
CA SER A 66 -4.40 -0.43 -8.59
C SER A 66 -5.66 -1.12 -8.05
N ALA A 67 -6.82 -0.74 -8.58
CA ALA A 67 -8.08 -1.42 -8.26
C ALA A 67 -8.24 -2.76 -9.00
N TRP A 68 -7.45 -2.95 -10.06
CA TRP A 68 -7.44 -4.14 -10.89
C TRP A 68 -6.04 -4.30 -11.49
N GLU A 69 -5.43 -5.46 -11.30
CA GLU A 69 -4.23 -5.87 -12.01
C GLU A 69 -4.62 -6.77 -13.19
N GLU A 70 -4.16 -6.43 -14.40
CA GLU A 70 -4.40 -7.22 -15.62
C GLU A 70 -3.52 -8.49 -15.70
N VAL A 71 -3.31 -9.16 -14.57
CA VAL A 71 -2.54 -10.40 -14.48
C VAL A 71 -3.26 -11.45 -13.63
N THR A 72 -3.10 -12.72 -14.01
CA THR A 72 -3.74 -13.84 -13.30
C THR A 72 -3.25 -13.92 -11.86
N GLY A 73 -4.19 -13.93 -10.92
CA GLY A 73 -3.90 -13.99 -9.47
C GLY A 73 -3.39 -12.67 -8.88
N GLY A 74 -3.54 -11.56 -9.61
CA GLY A 74 -3.23 -10.23 -9.13
C GLY A 74 -4.30 -9.63 -8.21
N ILE A 75 -4.25 -8.32 -8.03
CA ILE A 75 -5.30 -7.55 -7.33
C ILE A 75 -6.59 -7.56 -8.16
N ASP A 76 -7.66 -8.08 -7.55
CA ASP A 76 -9.02 -8.00 -8.08
C ASP A 76 -9.87 -6.98 -7.28
N PHE A 77 -11.11 -6.73 -7.71
CA PHE A 77 -11.98 -5.77 -7.03
C PHE A 77 -12.30 -6.13 -5.57
N LYS A 78 -12.31 -7.42 -5.23
CA LYS A 78 -12.56 -7.87 -3.85
C LYS A 78 -11.38 -7.50 -2.97
N LEU A 79 -10.16 -7.75 -3.42
CA LEU A 79 -8.94 -7.36 -2.75
C LEU A 79 -8.78 -5.84 -2.71
N ALA A 80 -9.06 -5.14 -3.81
CA ALA A 80 -9.05 -3.68 -3.89
C ALA A 80 -9.93 -3.03 -2.81
N LYS A 81 -11.13 -3.58 -2.58
CA LYS A 81 -12.02 -3.11 -1.50
C LYS A 81 -11.43 -3.32 -0.10
N ASN A 82 -10.72 -4.42 0.11
CA ASN A 82 -10.05 -4.68 1.39
C ASN A 82 -8.85 -3.75 1.58
N ILE A 83 -8.08 -3.48 0.52
CA ILE A 83 -6.98 -2.49 0.52
C ILE A 83 -7.54 -1.12 0.90
N ALA A 84 -8.59 -0.65 0.21
CA ALA A 84 -9.21 0.65 0.49
C ALA A 84 -9.64 0.77 1.97
N ARG A 85 -10.29 -0.27 2.53
CA ARG A 85 -10.71 -0.29 3.94
C ARG A 85 -9.55 -0.30 4.93
N ARG A 86 -8.39 -0.84 4.56
CA ARG A 86 -7.20 -0.90 5.41
C ARG A 86 -6.48 0.45 5.50
N MET A 87 -6.65 1.31 4.49
CA MET A 87 -5.91 2.57 4.35
C MET A 87 -6.71 3.81 4.79
N VAL A 88 -7.88 3.60 5.39
CA VAL A 88 -8.71 4.65 6.02
C VAL A 88 -8.50 4.61 7.52
#